data_AF-A0AAW0GSU0-F1
#
_entry.id   AF-A0AAW0GSU0-F1
#
_cell.length_a   1.000
_cell.length_b   1.000
_cell.length_c   1.000
_cell.angle_alpha   90.00
_cell.angle_beta   90.00
_cell.angle_gamma   90.00
#
_symmetry.space_group_name_H-M   'P 1'
#
loop_
_entity.id
_entity.type
_entity.pdbx_description
1 polymer ?
#
loop_
_entity_poly.entity_id
_entity_poly.type
_entity_poly.pdbx_seq_one_letter_code
_entity_poly.pdbx_strand_id
1 'polypeptide(L)'
;MAEVSEPTSQMDTDDGRDFISNILTPGSSMHPTFLLILDIAFASLLFVLLGMLVLTKGSIHVFALIAIEGCLWASVKWFVHELQNVPNITQSQEKPETKKDGIKEE
;
A
#
# COMPACT_ATOMS: atom_id res chain seq x y z
N MET A 1 22.78 5.85 50.25
CA MET A 1 22.78 6.82 49.14
C MET A 1 21.95 6.16 48.03
N ALA A 2 20.62 6.24 48.12
CA ALA A 2 19.79 7.33 47.59
C ALA A 2 19.83 7.37 46.06
N GLU A 3 18.77 6.81 45.46
CA GLU A 3 18.03 7.29 44.28
C GLU A 3 18.83 7.81 43.08
N VAL A 4 18.80 7.06 41.97
CA VAL A 4 18.56 7.65 40.64
C VAL A 4 17.59 6.73 39.91
N SER A 5 16.31 7.04 40.09
CA SER A 5 15.23 6.66 39.21
C SER A 5 15.25 7.63 38.03
N GLU A 6 15.65 7.18 36.85
CA GLU A 6 15.32 7.89 35.61
C GLU A 6 14.77 6.91 34.55
N PRO A 7 13.49 7.06 34.16
CA PRO A 7 12.85 6.27 33.12
C PRO A 7 13.25 6.85 31.76
N THR A 8 14.27 6.27 31.12
CA THR A 8 14.57 6.60 29.73
C THR A 8 13.48 6.02 28.84
N SER A 9 12.45 6.84 28.62
CA SER A 9 11.76 7.02 27.33
C SER A 9 11.75 5.78 26.43
N GLN A 10 10.73 4.94 26.60
CA GLN A 10 10.28 4.00 25.59
C GLN A 10 9.85 4.82 24.36
N MET A 11 10.77 5.09 23.45
CA MET A 11 10.45 5.59 22.12
C MET A 11 10.04 4.36 21.32
N ASP A 12 8.74 4.22 21.21
CA ASP A 12 8.00 3.18 20.51
C ASP A 12 8.64 2.89 19.14
N THR A 13 9.40 1.79 19.08
CA THR A 13 9.99 1.24 17.85
C THR A 13 9.18 0.03 17.37
N ASP A 14 7.97 -0.15 17.91
CA ASP A 14 7.06 -1.26 17.62
C ASP A 14 6.27 -0.97 16.33
N ASP A 15 5.74 0.25 16.20
CA ASP A 15 4.95 0.72 15.04
C ASP A 15 5.59 0.33 13.69
N GLY A 16 6.86 0.70 13.47
CA GLY A 16 7.58 0.43 12.21
C GLY A 16 7.75 -1.06 11.87
N ARG A 17 7.86 -1.92 12.90
CA ARG A 17 7.99 -3.37 12.72
C ARG A 17 6.64 -4.02 12.49
N ASP A 18 5.57 -3.48 13.05
CA ASP A 18 4.20 -3.93 12.84
C ASP A 18 3.69 -3.58 11.44
N PHE A 19 4.07 -2.42 10.89
CA PHE A 19 3.76 -2.07 9.50
C PHE A 19 4.48 -2.98 8.50
N ILE A 20 5.75 -3.30 8.73
CA ILE A 20 6.51 -4.22 7.89
C ILE A 20 6.01 -5.65 8.07
N SER A 21 5.66 -6.08 9.28
CA SER A 21 5.07 -7.40 9.52
C SER A 21 3.70 -7.54 8.84
N ASN A 22 2.87 -6.49 8.88
CA ASN A 22 1.60 -6.46 8.16
C ASN A 22 1.76 -6.39 6.65
N ILE A 23 2.78 -5.69 6.10
CA ILE A 23 3.04 -5.69 4.64
C ILE A 23 3.55 -7.05 4.14
N LEU A 24 4.26 -7.80 5.01
CA LEU A 24 4.79 -9.13 4.71
C LEU A 24 3.80 -10.27 4.99
N THR A 25 2.66 -9.96 5.61
CA THR A 25 1.59 -10.94 5.82
C THR A 25 0.95 -11.27 4.46
N PRO A 26 0.88 -12.56 4.06
CA PRO A 26 0.35 -12.94 2.75
C PRO A 26 -1.10 -12.47 2.61
N GLY A 27 -1.36 -11.61 1.62
CA GLY A 27 -2.68 -11.00 1.35
C GLY A 27 -2.76 -9.48 1.58
N SER A 28 -1.77 -8.87 2.24
CA SER A 28 -1.72 -7.41 2.49
C SER A 28 -1.52 -6.57 1.22
N SER A 29 -1.01 -7.18 0.14
CA SER A 29 -0.84 -6.54 -1.17
C SER A 29 -2.16 -6.21 -1.90
N MET A 30 -3.31 -6.68 -1.40
CA MET A 30 -4.66 -6.39 -1.92
C MET A 30 -5.34 -5.21 -1.21
N HIS A 31 -4.62 -4.41 -0.42
CA HIS A 31 -5.19 -3.21 0.19
C HIS A 31 -5.18 -2.03 -0.81
N PRO A 32 -6.31 -1.30 -1.01
CA PRO A 32 -6.41 -0.22 -2.00
C PRO A 32 -5.38 0.90 -1.78
N THR A 33 -4.89 1.09 -0.57
CA THR A 33 -3.82 2.05 -0.25
C THR A 33 -2.49 1.70 -0.91
N PHE A 34 -2.14 0.41 -1.04
CA PHE A 34 -0.90 -0.01 -1.68
C PHE A 34 -0.89 0.35 -3.18
N LEU A 35 -2.02 0.15 -3.84
CA LEU A 35 -2.22 0.51 -5.24
C LEU A 35 -2.09 2.01 -5.48
N LEU A 36 -2.61 2.83 -4.56
CA LEU A 36 -2.47 4.29 -4.62
C LEU A 36 -1.01 4.73 -4.43
N ILE A 37 -0.28 4.12 -3.50
CA ILE A 37 1.15 4.40 -3.31
C ILE A 37 1.96 4.03 -4.56
N LEU A 38 1.64 2.89 -5.18
CA LEU A 38 2.28 2.43 -6.40
C LEU A 38 1.99 3.37 -7.59
N ASP A 39 0.74 3.85 -7.73
CA ASP A 39 0.35 4.85 -8.73
C ASP A 39 1.13 6.17 -8.54
N ILE A 40 1.25 6.64 -7.30
CA ILE A 40 2.07 7.82 -6.97
C ILE A 40 3.55 7.59 -7.31
N ALA A 41 4.08 6.40 -7.03
CA ALA A 41 5.48 6.06 -7.35
C ALA A 41 5.72 6.09 -8.86
N PHE A 42 4.84 5.50 -9.66
CA PHE A 42 4.92 5.55 -11.13
C PHE A 42 4.77 6.98 -11.65
N ALA A 43 3.79 7.74 -11.15
CA ALA A 43 3.62 9.15 -11.52
C ALA A 43 4.87 9.99 -11.19
N SER A 44 5.50 9.75 -10.04
CA SER A 44 6.75 10.43 -9.66
C SER A 44 7.90 10.07 -10.60
N LEU A 45 7.99 8.80 -11.00
CA LEU A 45 9.03 8.32 -11.91
C LEU A 45 8.82 8.87 -13.32
N LEU A 46 7.58 8.86 -13.82
CA LEU A 46 7.19 9.51 -15.06
C LEU A 46 7.54 11.00 -15.05
N PHE A 47 7.26 11.72 -13.95
CA PHE A 47 7.61 13.13 -13.79
C PHE A 47 9.12 13.37 -13.93
N VAL A 48 9.93 12.53 -13.30
CA VAL A 48 11.41 12.59 -13.42
C VAL A 48 11.85 12.28 -14.85
N LEU A 49 11.25 11.28 -15.51
CA LEU A 49 11.55 10.94 -16.91
C LEU A 49 11.16 12.07 -17.87
N LEU A 50 10.04 12.76 -17.66
CA LEU A 50 9.66 13.94 -18.43
C LEU A 50 10.64 15.09 -18.21
N GLY A 51 11.07 15.33 -16.98
CA GLY A 51 12.11 16.33 -16.68
C GLY A 51 13.42 16.02 -17.41
N MET A 52 13.84 14.75 -17.39
CA MET A 52 15.00 14.26 -18.14
C MET A 52 14.85 14.36 -19.66
N LEU A 53 13.64 14.15 -20.19
CA LEU A 53 13.35 14.27 -21.62
C LEU A 53 13.65 15.69 -22.13
N VAL A 54 13.24 16.70 -21.35
CA VAL A 54 13.51 18.12 -21.65
C VAL A 54 15.00 18.43 -21.55
N LEU A 55 15.68 17.95 -20.51
CA LEU A 55 17.12 18.18 -20.31
C LEU A 55 17.99 17.53 -21.40
N THR A 56 17.62 16.33 -21.86
CA THR A 56 18.44 15.52 -22.76
C THR A 56 18.14 15.79 -24.25
N LYS A 57 17.34 16.80 -24.58
CA LYS A 57 16.97 17.19 -25.96
C LYS A 57 16.30 16.06 -26.76
N GLY A 58 15.52 15.21 -26.10
CA GLY A 58 14.66 14.22 -26.78
C GLY A 58 15.39 13.06 -27.46
N SER A 59 16.36 12.43 -26.79
CA SER A 59 16.96 11.18 -27.29
C SER A 59 15.94 10.03 -27.32
N ILE A 60 15.99 9.19 -28.36
CA ILE A 60 15.14 8.00 -28.52
C ILE A 60 15.18 7.08 -27.29
N HIS A 61 16.30 7.06 -26.57
CA HIS A 61 16.46 6.29 -25.34
C HIS A 61 15.45 6.71 -24.26
N VAL A 62 15.23 8.03 -24.07
CA VAL A 62 14.32 8.53 -23.05
C VAL A 62 12.86 8.26 -23.43
N PHE A 63 12.54 8.30 -24.72
CA PHE A 63 11.23 7.86 -25.23
C PHE A 63 10.96 6.39 -24.93
N ALA A 64 11.93 5.51 -25.13
CA ALA A 64 11.80 4.09 -24.79
C ALA A 64 11.56 3.87 -23.29
N LEU A 65 12.25 4.62 -22.43
CA LEU A 65 12.05 4.55 -20.98
C LEU A 65 10.64 4.97 -20.56
N ILE A 66 10.09 6.06 -21.15
CA ILE A 66 8.72 6.50 -20.90
C ILE A 66 7.71 5.45 -21.38
N ALA A 67 7.93 4.86 -22.57
CA ALA A 67 7.03 3.83 -23.09
C ALA A 67 7.01 2.57 -22.22
N ILE A 68 8.18 2.12 -21.75
CA ILE A 68 8.28 0.93 -20.88
C ILE A 68 7.64 1.20 -19.51
N GLU A 69 7.81 2.40 -18.95
CA GLU A 69 7.14 2.82 -17.72
C GLU A 69 5.61 2.78 -17.87
N GLY A 70 5.07 3.33 -18.96
CA GLY A 70 3.63 3.29 -19.22
C GLY A 70 3.09 1.86 -19.42
N CYS A 71 3.85 1.01 -20.12
CA CYS A 71 3.54 -0.42 -20.24
C CYS A 71 3.53 -1.13 -18.89
N LEU A 72 4.47 -0.79 -17.99
CA LEU A 72 4.55 -1.34 -16.65
C LEU A 72 3.34 -0.90 -15.81
N TRP A 73 2.98 0.38 -15.85
CA TRP A 73 1.79 0.90 -15.18
C TRP A 73 0.50 0.22 -15.67
N ALA A 74 0.36 0.05 -16.98
CA ALA A 74 -0.77 -0.67 -17.57
C ALA A 74 -0.82 -2.14 -17.13
N SER A 75 0.32 -2.82 -17.10
CA SER A 75 0.42 -4.23 -16.65
C SER A 75 -0.05 -4.40 -15.21
N VAL A 76 0.36 -3.50 -14.31
CA VAL A 76 -0.09 -3.48 -12.91
C VAL A 76 -1.59 -3.25 -12.82
N LYS A 77 -2.13 -2.22 -13.52
CA LYS A 77 -3.57 -1.93 -13.50
C LYS A 77 -4.40 -3.10 -14.02
N TRP A 78 -3.94 -3.74 -15.09
CA TRP A 78 -4.59 -4.92 -15.64
C TRP A 78 -4.54 -6.10 -14.65
N PHE A 79 -3.38 -6.34 -14.02
CA PHE A 79 -3.22 -7.39 -13.01
C PHE A 79 -4.18 -7.21 -11.83
N VAL A 80 -4.35 -5.98 -11.34
CA VAL A 80 -5.32 -5.67 -10.27
C VAL A 80 -6.75 -5.93 -10.72
N HIS A 81 -7.10 -5.49 -11.93
CA HIS A 81 -8.43 -5.72 -12.48
C HIS A 81 -8.72 -7.23 -12.61
N GLU A 82 -7.75 -8.00 -13.07
CA GLU A 82 -7.87 -9.46 -13.19
C GLU A 82 -8.03 -10.11 -11.81
N LEU A 83 -7.26 -9.67 -10.81
CA LEU A 83 -7.38 -10.16 -9.43
C LEU A 83 -8.75 -9.87 -8.79
N GLN A 84 -9.39 -8.75 -9.15
CA GLN A 84 -10.76 -8.43 -8.71
C GLN A 84 -11.82 -9.28 -9.41
N ASN A 85 -11.55 -9.71 -10.65
CA ASN A 85 -12.44 -10.54 -11.43
C ASN A 85 -12.35 -12.03 -11.07
N VAL A 86 -11.26 -12.47 -10.42
CA VAL A 86 -11.21 -13.79 -9.79
C VAL A 86 -12.17 -13.78 -8.59
N PRO A 87 -13.22 -14.63 -8.58
CA PRO A 87 -14.20 -14.64 -7.50
C PRO A 87 -13.51 -14.91 -6.16
N ASN A 88 -13.52 -13.90 -5.31
CA ASN A 88 -12.96 -13.91 -3.97
C ASN A 88 -13.74 -14.93 -3.10
N ILE A 89 -13.17 -16.11 -2.89
CA ILE A 89 -13.57 -17.12 -1.87
C ILE A 89 -13.35 -16.64 -0.42
N THR A 90 -13.28 -15.34 -0.18
CA THR A 90 -12.98 -14.69 1.12
C THR A 90 -13.81 -13.41 1.26
N GLN A 91 -15.11 -13.45 0.92
CA GLN A 91 -16.11 -12.72 1.68
C GLN A 91 -16.47 -13.51 2.95
N SER A 92 -15.46 -13.74 3.80
CA SER A 92 -15.64 -14.20 5.18
C SER A 92 -14.80 -13.30 6.09
N GLN A 93 -15.16 -12.02 6.09
CA GLN A 93 -14.95 -11.14 7.23
C GLN A 93 -16.35 -10.75 7.71
N GLU A 94 -16.92 -11.72 8.44
CA GLU A 94 -17.65 -11.55 9.68
C GLU A 94 -18.47 -10.26 9.89
N LYS A 95 -19.77 -10.43 9.66
CA LYS A 95 -20.89 -9.79 10.35
C LYS A 95 -20.68 -9.72 11.87
N PRO A 96 -20.67 -8.54 12.52
CA PRO A 96 -20.93 -8.49 13.95
C PRO A 96 -22.45 -8.46 14.15
N GLU A 97 -23.01 -9.64 14.41
CA GLU A 97 -24.30 -9.79 15.08
C GLU A 97 -24.16 -9.35 16.54
N THR A 98 -24.31 -8.06 16.84
CA THR A 98 -24.60 -7.67 18.23
C THR A 98 -26.11 -7.80 18.45
N LYS A 99 -26.54 -9.03 18.77
CA LYS A 99 -27.78 -9.28 19.50
C LYS A 99 -27.50 -9.06 20.99
N LYS A 100 -27.84 -7.87 21.50
CA LYS A 100 -28.17 -7.65 22.91
C LYS A 100 -28.84 -6.28 23.09
N ASP A 101 -30.16 -6.24 22.99
CA ASP A 101 -31.02 -5.59 23.98
C ASP A 101 -32.47 -6.06 23.78
N GLY A 102 -33.19 -6.35 24.88
CA GLY A 102 -34.63 -6.63 24.84
C GLY A 102 -35.08 -8.07 25.09
N ILE A 103 -34.50 -8.80 26.06
CA ILE A 103 -35.34 -9.63 26.95
C ILE A 103 -35.57 -8.79 28.20
N LYS A 104 -36.74 -8.16 28.24
CA LYS A 104 -37.52 -7.89 29.45
C LYS A 104 -38.89 -8.44 29.08
N GLU A 105 -39.27 -9.62 29.55
CA GLU A 105 -40.05 -9.75 30.80
C GLU A 105 -41.09 -8.64 30.84
N GLU A 106 -42.33 -8.89 30.43
CA GLU A 106 -43.56 -9.03 31.26
C GLU A 106 -44.66 -9.75 30.44
#